data_AF-A0A7X8Z926-F1
#
_entry.id   AF-A0A7X8Z926-F1
#
_cell.length_a   1.000
_cell.length_b   1.000
_cell.length_c   1.000
_cell.angle_alpha   90.00
_cell.angle_beta   90.00
_cell.angle_gamma   90.00
#
_symmetry.space_group_name_H-M   'P 1'
#
loop_
_entity.id
_entity.type
_entity.pdbx_description
1 polymer ?
#
loop_
_entity_poly.entity_id
_entity_poly.type
_entity_poly.pdbx_seq_one_letter_code
_entity_poly.pdbx_strand_id
1 'polypeptide(L)'
;MRIYNYDPEDKFFLNEREADIDPITKTFMLPAYATFVAPPTNWPKGTIPVFNGTNWDIVEDKFWRPEYEEVNYYSGKDTCGIPQLPKIDMSLFTFFPPIPRMMNPTLFGIRFANRIEIINIYVRNVFKKHQSFISNHVAISPLELLAYKTEIEIIIYLIKKSIDDLITLHYIKLFIEDIKKRHRLEIQGIGKLLVCKQNKCIKLVRKSINFDKYQRFLVTINDVHNSFKHDLFISETDILIGKTLPTVCAISTQRGNFNKVKVHNHFLGQLIISFSDFLIDNLINFCGSVVL
;
A
#
# COMPACT_ATOMS: atom_id res chain seq x y z
N MET A 1 39.69 3.02 11.40
CA MET A 1 39.12 3.43 12.71
C MET A 1 37.68 2.96 12.74
N ARG A 2 37.19 2.43 13.86
CA ARG A 2 35.78 2.02 13.99
C ARG A 2 35.00 3.04 14.81
N ILE A 3 33.73 3.20 14.48
CA ILE A 3 32.75 3.95 15.27
C ILE A 3 31.62 3.01 15.67
N TYR A 4 31.05 3.32 16.83
CA TYR A 4 30.00 2.54 17.46
C TYR A 4 28.77 3.44 17.59
N ASN A 5 27.71 3.09 16.88
CA ASN A 5 26.47 3.86 16.85
C ASN A 5 25.59 3.43 18.02
N TYR A 6 24.91 4.41 18.62
CA TYR A 6 23.95 4.19 19.69
C TYR A 6 22.63 4.89 19.38
N ASP A 7 21.55 4.41 20.01
CA ASP A 7 20.23 5.00 19.88
C ASP A 7 20.23 6.47 20.33
N PRO A 8 19.64 7.41 19.57
CA PRO A 8 19.70 8.83 19.91
C PRO A 8 19.02 9.20 21.23
N GLU A 9 18.03 8.44 21.68
CA GLU A 9 17.26 8.71 22.90
C GLU A 9 17.78 7.85 24.05
N ASP A 10 17.71 6.53 23.88
CA ASP A 10 18.00 5.54 24.92
C ASP A 10 19.49 5.17 25.01
N LYS A 11 20.31 5.61 24.04
CA LYS A 11 21.76 5.42 23.98
C LYS A 11 22.25 3.97 23.98
N PHE A 12 21.37 2.99 23.79
CA PHE A 12 21.78 1.59 23.67
C PHE A 12 22.55 1.34 22.37
N PHE A 13 23.48 0.40 22.39
CA PHE A 13 24.32 0.06 21.25
C PHE A 13 23.50 -0.51 20.06
N LEU A 14 23.75 0.01 18.86
CA LEU A 14 23.07 -0.42 17.63
C LEU A 14 23.95 -1.30 16.74
N ASN A 15 25.10 -0.77 16.33
CA ASN A 15 26.04 -1.46 15.44
C ASN A 15 27.41 -0.75 15.44
N GLU A 16 28.40 -1.43 14.87
CA GLU A 16 29.70 -0.86 14.55
C GLU A 16 29.89 -0.71 13.04
N ARG A 17 30.64 0.30 12.62
CA ARG A 17 31.07 0.49 11.23
C ARG A 17 32.43 1.17 11.16
N GLU A 18 33.05 1.13 10.00
CA GLU A 18 34.25 1.93 9.75
C GLU A 18 33.90 3.43 9.73
N ALA A 19 34.77 4.25 10.32
CA ALA A 19 34.62 5.69 10.31
C ALA A 19 34.89 6.22 8.90
N ASP A 20 33.96 7.02 8.38
CA ASP A 20 34.17 7.77 7.16
C ASP A 20 35.31 8.79 7.36
N ILE A 21 36.06 9.08 6.29
CA ILE A 21 37.13 10.07 6.31
C ILE A 21 36.62 11.35 5.64
N ASP A 22 36.76 12.48 6.32
CA ASP A 22 36.47 13.79 5.75
C ASP A 22 37.35 14.01 4.50
N PRO A 23 36.76 14.24 3.32
CA PRO A 23 37.52 14.40 2.09
C PRO A 23 38.45 15.62 2.09
N ILE A 24 38.16 16.65 2.90
CA ILE A 24 38.91 17.90 3.01
C ILE A 24 39.97 17.77 4.10
N THR A 25 39.56 17.48 5.34
CA THR A 25 40.48 17.49 6.49
C THR A 25 41.27 16.18 6.63
N LYS A 26 40.88 15.12 5.92
CA LYS A 26 41.42 13.76 6.04
C LYS A 26 41.32 13.17 7.46
N THR A 27 40.46 13.72 8.29
CA THR A 27 40.20 13.22 9.66
C THR A 27 39.02 12.25 9.69
N PHE A 28 38.98 11.37 10.69
CA PHE A 28 37.84 10.46 10.86
C PHE A 28 36.62 11.25 11.34
N MET A 29 35.52 11.12 10.61
CA MET A 29 34.25 11.74 10.96
C MET A 29 33.54 10.93 12.03
N LEU A 30 33.03 11.63 13.04
CA LEU A 30 32.14 11.06 14.04
C LEU A 30 30.73 11.59 13.82
N PRO A 31 29.81 10.77 13.30
CA PRO A 31 28.41 11.14 13.16
C PRO A 31 27.78 11.48 14.51
N ALA A 32 26.66 12.21 14.48
CA ALA A 32 25.80 12.32 15.64
C ALA A 32 25.39 10.92 16.12
N TYR A 33 25.36 10.74 17.45
CA TYR A 33 25.00 9.48 18.10
C TYR A 33 25.96 8.32 17.82
N ALA A 34 27.24 8.64 17.64
CA ALA A 34 28.32 7.67 17.54
C ALA A 34 29.43 7.98 18.55
N THR A 35 30.25 6.98 18.86
CA THR A 35 31.46 7.11 19.68
C THR A 35 32.61 6.28 19.12
N PHE A 36 33.84 6.68 19.42
CA PHE A 36 35.03 5.85 19.17
C PHE A 36 35.29 4.84 20.29
N VAL A 37 34.59 4.98 21.42
CA VAL A 37 34.70 4.06 22.56
C VAL A 37 33.98 2.77 22.21
N ALA A 38 34.70 1.65 22.19
CA ALA A 38 34.09 0.35 21.90
C ALA A 38 33.16 -0.10 23.04
N PRO A 39 31.99 -0.69 22.73
CA PRO A 39 31.21 -1.40 23.73
C PRO A 39 32.00 -2.60 24.25
N PRO A 40 31.70 -3.11 25.46
CA PRO A 40 32.25 -4.37 25.95
C PRO A 40 32.02 -5.46 24.91
N THR A 41 32.96 -6.38 24.67
CA THR A 41 32.81 -7.40 23.61
C THR A 41 31.95 -8.59 24.02
N ASN A 42 31.79 -8.84 25.32
CA ASN A 42 30.97 -9.89 25.88
C ASN A 42 30.16 -9.31 27.04
N TRP A 43 28.83 -9.28 26.90
CA TRP A 43 27.93 -8.89 27.97
C TRP A 43 26.86 -9.96 28.20
N PRO A 44 26.28 -10.03 29.42
CA PRO A 44 25.29 -11.05 29.76
C PRO A 44 24.08 -11.07 28.83
N LYS A 45 23.50 -12.26 28.60
CA LYS A 45 22.25 -12.41 27.85
C LYS A 45 21.12 -11.66 28.57
N GLY A 46 20.32 -10.90 27.81
CA GLY A 46 19.25 -10.07 28.37
C GLY A 46 19.74 -8.72 28.91
N THR A 47 20.98 -8.34 28.62
CA THR A 47 21.52 -7.00 28.87
C THR A 47 21.97 -6.35 27.58
N ILE A 48 22.13 -5.03 27.58
CA ILE A 48 22.62 -4.25 26.45
C ILE A 48 23.54 -3.10 26.92
N PRO A 49 24.62 -2.78 26.20
CA PRO A 49 25.45 -1.62 26.49
C PRO A 49 24.72 -0.32 26.17
N VAL A 50 24.78 0.66 27.08
CA VAL A 50 24.19 2.01 26.96
C VAL A 50 25.28 3.06 27.14
N PHE A 51 25.43 3.96 26.18
CA PHE A 51 26.48 4.98 26.22
C PHE A 51 26.09 6.18 27.09
N ASN A 52 26.85 6.46 28.14
CA ASN A 52 26.57 7.55 29.08
C ASN A 52 27.29 8.87 28.74
N GLY A 53 27.93 8.94 27.57
CA GLY A 53 28.74 10.09 27.13
C GLY A 53 30.24 9.87 27.28
N THR A 54 30.68 8.91 28.11
CA THR A 54 32.10 8.61 28.30
C THR A 54 32.44 7.13 28.10
N ASN A 55 31.59 6.24 28.62
CA ASN A 55 31.75 4.79 28.54
C ASN A 55 30.39 4.11 28.36
N TRP A 56 30.40 2.77 28.36
CA TRP A 56 29.24 1.94 28.16
C TRP A 56 28.84 1.26 29.47
N ASP A 57 27.63 1.53 29.92
CA ASP A 57 27.02 0.85 31.07
C ASP A 57 26.23 -0.36 30.58
N ILE A 58 26.39 -1.51 31.24
CA ILE A 58 25.61 -2.71 30.91
C ILE A 58 24.32 -2.68 31.73
N VAL A 59 23.19 -2.56 31.05
CA VAL A 59 21.87 -2.50 31.69
C VAL A 59 20.97 -3.63 31.19
N GLU A 60 19.90 -3.93 31.93
CA GLU A 60 18.89 -4.91 31.48
C GLU A 60 18.22 -4.45 30.18
N ASP A 61 18.09 -5.36 29.22
CA ASP A 61 17.51 -5.05 27.91
C ASP A 61 15.97 -5.01 27.98
N LYS A 62 15.44 -3.83 28.29
CA LYS A 62 14.00 -3.53 28.38
C LYS A 62 13.55 -2.43 27.41
N PHE A 63 14.42 -2.06 26.47
CA PHE A 63 14.14 -0.98 25.53
C PHE A 63 13.06 -1.38 24.54
N TRP A 64 12.15 -0.46 24.27
CA TRP A 64 11.09 -0.70 23.31
C TRP A 64 11.67 -0.75 21.90
N ARG A 65 11.46 -1.86 21.18
CA ARG A 65 11.86 -2.02 19.79
C ARG A 65 10.69 -2.57 18.98
N PRO A 66 10.18 -1.82 17.99
CA PRO A 66 9.11 -2.31 17.13
C PRO A 66 9.59 -3.44 16.21
N GLU A 67 8.73 -4.44 16.00
CA GLU A 67 8.91 -5.47 14.98
C GLU A 67 8.42 -4.93 13.63
N TYR A 68 9.30 -4.93 12.63
CA TYR A 68 8.95 -4.51 11.26
C TYR A 68 8.76 -5.73 10.35
N GLU A 69 7.63 -5.75 9.63
CA GLU A 69 7.34 -6.73 8.57
C GLU A 69 7.22 -5.99 7.24
N GLU A 70 8.16 -6.22 6.31
CA GLU A 70 8.01 -5.71 4.94
C GLU A 70 7.04 -6.59 4.16
N VAL A 71 6.01 -5.96 3.58
CA VAL A 71 4.98 -6.65 2.79
C VAL A 71 5.10 -6.22 1.33
N ASN A 72 5.29 -7.21 0.46
CA ASN A 72 5.36 -7.05 -0.99
C ASN A 72 4.21 -7.82 -1.67
N TYR A 73 3.73 -7.29 -2.81
CA TYR A 73 2.67 -7.91 -3.61
C TYR A 73 3.19 -8.23 -5.01
N TYR A 74 3.01 -9.48 -5.42
CA TYR A 74 3.35 -9.97 -6.75
C TYR A 74 2.13 -10.66 -7.34
N SER A 75 1.76 -10.25 -8.55
CA SER A 75 0.60 -10.74 -9.30
C SER A 75 0.82 -12.11 -9.93
N GLY A 76 2.06 -12.61 -9.97
CA GLY A 76 2.43 -13.81 -10.72
C GLY A 76 2.73 -13.54 -12.20
N LYS A 77 2.73 -12.27 -12.63
CA LYS A 77 3.00 -11.86 -14.01
C LYS A 77 4.12 -10.83 -14.06
N ASP A 78 4.90 -10.87 -15.12
CA ASP A 78 5.95 -9.89 -15.38
C ASP A 78 5.33 -8.53 -15.76
N THR A 79 6.01 -7.46 -15.34
CA THR A 79 5.62 -6.09 -15.68
C THR A 79 6.43 -5.65 -16.89
N CYS A 80 5.83 -5.68 -18.08
CA CYS A 80 6.45 -5.15 -19.30
C CYS A 80 5.88 -3.77 -19.63
N GLY A 81 6.73 -2.74 -19.60
CA GLY A 81 6.34 -1.37 -19.91
C GLY A 81 5.36 -0.76 -18.89
N ILE A 82 4.56 0.21 -19.33
CA ILE A 82 3.55 0.87 -18.50
C ILE A 82 2.26 0.03 -18.55
N PRO A 83 1.85 -0.60 -17.43
CA PRO A 83 0.65 -1.42 -17.41
C PRO A 83 -0.59 -0.57 -17.69
N GLN A 84 -1.57 -1.17 -18.37
CA GLN A 84 -2.84 -0.52 -18.71
C GLN A 84 -4.01 -1.37 -18.20
N LEU A 85 -5.03 -0.68 -17.68
CA LEU A 85 -6.34 -1.25 -17.39
C LEU A 85 -7.15 -1.37 -18.68
N PRO A 86 -8.08 -2.34 -18.76
CA PRO A 86 -8.90 -2.54 -19.94
C PRO A 86 -9.85 -1.37 -20.16
N LYS A 87 -10.17 -1.10 -21.43
CA LYS A 87 -11.28 -0.21 -21.77
C LYS A 87 -12.59 -0.90 -21.37
N ILE A 88 -13.38 -0.22 -20.55
CA ILE A 88 -14.65 -0.76 -20.07
C ILE A 88 -15.78 -0.35 -21.00
N ASP A 89 -16.50 -1.33 -21.54
CA ASP A 89 -17.77 -1.08 -22.23
C ASP A 89 -18.85 -0.73 -21.20
N MET A 90 -19.41 0.47 -21.33
CA MET A 90 -20.44 0.99 -20.44
C MET A 90 -21.75 0.19 -20.54
N SER A 91 -21.97 -0.50 -21.67
CA SER A 91 -23.14 -1.34 -21.89
C SER A 91 -23.22 -2.49 -20.88
N LEU A 92 -22.07 -2.97 -20.38
CA LEU A 92 -21.97 -4.05 -19.39
C LEU A 92 -22.69 -3.71 -18.07
N PHE A 93 -22.92 -2.43 -17.79
CA PHE A 93 -23.60 -2.02 -16.56
C PHE A 93 -25.12 -2.12 -16.65
N THR A 94 -25.68 -2.24 -17.86
CA THR A 94 -27.13 -2.42 -18.06
C THR A 94 -27.64 -3.76 -17.52
N PHE A 95 -26.75 -4.74 -17.35
CA PHE A 95 -27.06 -6.04 -16.73
C PHE A 95 -27.24 -5.97 -15.21
N PHE A 96 -26.94 -4.84 -14.56
CA PHE A 96 -27.19 -4.66 -13.13
C PHE A 96 -28.55 -4.01 -12.91
N PRO A 97 -29.33 -4.48 -11.91
CA PRO A 97 -30.65 -3.92 -11.68
C PRO A 97 -30.55 -2.50 -11.13
N PRO A 98 -31.43 -1.58 -11.55
CA PRO A 98 -31.50 -0.24 -10.98
C PRO A 98 -31.99 -0.31 -9.52
N ILE A 99 -31.57 0.66 -8.70
CA ILE A 99 -32.24 0.93 -7.43
C ILE A 99 -33.25 2.05 -7.72
N PRO A 100 -34.57 1.79 -7.61
CA PRO A 100 -35.58 2.79 -7.94
C PRO A 100 -35.30 4.13 -7.25
N ARG A 101 -35.35 5.22 -8.04
CA ARG A 101 -35.14 6.62 -7.59
C ARG A 101 -33.74 6.95 -7.06
N MET A 102 -32.79 6.01 -7.06
CA MET A 102 -31.47 6.20 -6.45
C MET A 102 -30.31 5.90 -7.39
N MET A 103 -30.39 4.81 -8.16
CA MET A 103 -29.28 4.36 -8.99
C MET A 103 -29.75 4.04 -10.41
N ASN A 104 -29.21 4.77 -11.37
CA ASN A 104 -29.30 4.45 -12.80
C ASN A 104 -28.01 3.70 -13.22
N PRO A 105 -28.10 2.42 -13.61
CA PRO A 105 -26.93 1.62 -13.98
C PRO A 105 -26.14 2.18 -15.16
N THR A 106 -26.79 2.83 -16.12
CA THR A 106 -26.12 3.45 -17.27
C THR A 106 -25.26 4.64 -16.84
N LEU A 107 -25.80 5.54 -16.01
CA LEU A 107 -25.05 6.68 -15.48
C LEU A 107 -23.89 6.23 -14.59
N PHE A 108 -24.11 5.16 -13.81
CA PHE A 108 -23.06 4.52 -13.05
C PHE A 108 -21.96 3.99 -13.99
N GLY A 109 -22.32 3.28 -15.06
CA GLY A 109 -21.39 2.70 -16.01
C GLY A 109 -20.52 3.73 -16.71
N ILE A 110 -21.09 4.86 -17.14
CA ILE A 110 -20.34 5.99 -17.70
C ILE A 110 -19.28 6.49 -16.71
N ARG A 111 -19.69 6.75 -15.46
CA ARG A 111 -18.79 7.25 -14.42
C ARG A 111 -17.69 6.23 -14.08
N PHE A 112 -18.04 4.94 -14.03
CA PHE A 112 -17.09 3.88 -13.74
C PHE A 112 -16.05 3.74 -14.85
N ALA A 113 -16.49 3.66 -16.12
CA ALA A 113 -15.59 3.56 -17.27
C ALA A 113 -14.62 4.76 -17.35
N ASN A 114 -15.13 5.99 -17.19
CA ASN A 114 -14.28 7.19 -17.16
C ASN A 114 -13.28 7.17 -16.01
N ARG A 115 -13.64 6.60 -14.85
CA ARG A 115 -12.69 6.45 -13.73
C ARG A 115 -11.55 5.50 -14.07
N ILE A 116 -11.83 4.39 -14.77
CA ILE A 116 -10.78 3.46 -15.22
C ILE A 116 -9.81 4.17 -16.19
N GLU A 117 -10.32 4.99 -17.12
CA GLU A 117 -9.49 5.80 -18.01
C GLU A 117 -8.65 6.85 -17.26
N ILE A 118 -9.23 7.49 -16.24
CA ILE A 118 -8.50 8.43 -15.37
C ILE A 118 -7.36 7.71 -14.64
N ILE A 119 -7.58 6.49 -14.13
CA ILE A 119 -6.51 5.68 -13.53
C ILE A 119 -5.39 5.42 -14.56
N ASN A 120 -5.72 5.05 -15.80
CA ASN A 120 -4.73 4.87 -16.86
C ASN A 120 -3.92 6.14 -17.14
N ILE A 121 -4.55 7.33 -17.12
CA ILE A 121 -3.85 8.62 -17.26
C ILE A 121 -2.84 8.82 -16.12
N TYR A 122 -3.27 8.67 -14.87
CA TYR A 122 -2.39 8.84 -13.71
C TYR A 122 -1.27 7.81 -13.68
N VAL A 123 -1.54 6.55 -14.02
CA VAL A 123 -0.50 5.52 -14.13
C VAL A 123 0.56 5.92 -15.18
N ARG A 124 0.15 6.37 -16.37
CA ARG A 124 1.10 6.84 -17.39
C ARG A 124 1.96 8.01 -16.91
N ASN A 125 1.35 8.97 -16.22
CA ASN A 125 2.06 10.14 -15.69
C ASN A 125 3.08 9.73 -14.63
N VAL A 126 2.68 8.92 -13.66
CA VAL A 126 3.56 8.40 -12.60
C VAL A 126 4.76 7.67 -13.19
N PHE A 127 4.55 6.79 -14.17
CA PHE A 127 5.66 6.06 -14.80
C PHE A 127 6.60 6.99 -15.58
N LYS A 128 6.07 7.95 -16.35
CA LYS A 128 6.90 8.94 -17.06
C LYS A 128 7.70 9.82 -16.09
N LYS A 129 7.07 10.28 -15.01
CA LYS A 129 7.71 11.11 -13.98
C LYS A 129 8.80 10.33 -13.24
N HIS A 130 8.53 9.07 -12.90
CA HIS A 130 9.51 8.19 -12.30
C HIS A 130 10.72 7.96 -13.22
N GLN A 131 10.49 7.71 -14.51
CA GLN A 131 11.59 7.58 -15.48
C GLN A 131 12.44 8.85 -15.54
N SER A 132 11.83 10.03 -15.51
CA SER A 132 12.56 11.31 -15.43
C SER A 132 13.43 11.39 -14.17
N PHE A 133 12.91 10.98 -13.01
CA PHE A 133 13.64 10.96 -11.74
C PHE A 133 14.87 10.05 -11.78
N ILE A 134 14.74 8.84 -12.35
CA ILE A 134 15.83 7.88 -12.41
C ILE A 134 16.87 8.27 -13.48
N SER A 135 16.44 8.80 -14.62
CA SER A 135 17.33 9.09 -15.76
C SER A 135 18.08 10.41 -15.64
N ASN A 136 17.51 11.45 -15.02
CA ASN A 136 18.05 12.80 -15.19
C ASN A 136 19.18 13.17 -14.21
N HIS A 137 19.50 12.38 -13.18
CA HIS A 137 20.50 12.73 -12.15
C HIS A 137 20.36 14.15 -11.54
N VAL A 138 19.23 14.84 -11.79
CA VAL A 138 18.93 16.17 -11.26
C VAL A 138 18.32 16.01 -9.87
N ALA A 139 18.65 16.93 -8.98
CA ALA A 139 18.04 17.01 -7.66
C ALA A 139 16.51 17.17 -7.80
N ILE A 140 15.76 16.21 -7.24
CA ILE A 140 14.29 16.24 -7.23
C ILE A 140 13.85 17.19 -6.13
N SER A 141 13.00 18.16 -6.42
CA SER A 141 12.49 19.04 -5.37
C SER A 141 11.51 18.30 -4.45
N PRO A 142 11.45 18.64 -3.14
CA PRO A 142 10.50 18.02 -2.22
C PRO A 142 9.04 18.13 -2.68
N LEU A 143 8.67 19.26 -3.30
CA LEU A 143 7.31 19.47 -3.82
C LEU A 143 6.99 18.54 -5.00
N GLU A 144 7.94 18.33 -5.92
CA GLU A 144 7.75 17.41 -7.04
C GLU A 144 7.61 15.95 -6.56
N LEU A 145 8.37 15.59 -5.53
CA LEU A 145 8.31 14.27 -4.91
C LEU A 145 6.96 14.06 -4.20
N LEU A 146 6.50 15.04 -3.42
CA LEU A 146 5.19 15.00 -2.78
C LEU A 146 4.08 14.86 -3.83
N ALA A 147 4.09 15.69 -4.88
CA ALA A 147 3.09 15.60 -5.95
C ALA A 147 3.09 14.23 -6.66
N TYR A 148 4.27 13.62 -6.84
CA TYR A 148 4.40 12.26 -7.38
C TYR A 148 3.78 11.20 -6.45
N LYS A 149 4.00 11.32 -5.14
CA LYS A 149 3.41 10.41 -4.13
C LYS A 149 1.91 10.56 -4.02
N THR A 150 1.41 11.79 -3.99
CA THR A 150 -0.03 12.08 -3.99
C THR A 150 -0.73 11.49 -5.22
N GLU A 151 -0.09 11.52 -6.40
CA GLU A 151 -0.66 10.89 -7.60
C GLU A 151 -0.78 9.37 -7.45
N ILE A 152 0.19 8.71 -6.79
CA ILE A 152 0.12 7.28 -6.45
C ILE A 152 -1.02 7.00 -5.45
N GLU A 153 -1.17 7.83 -4.42
CA GLU A 153 -2.26 7.71 -3.45
C GLU A 153 -3.63 7.83 -4.12
N ILE A 154 -3.78 8.80 -5.04
CA ILE A 154 -4.99 8.97 -5.85
C ILE A 154 -5.27 7.72 -6.67
N ILE A 155 -4.26 7.12 -7.30
CA ILE A 155 -4.42 5.85 -8.03
C ILE A 155 -4.98 4.76 -7.11
N ILE A 156 -4.38 4.55 -5.93
CA ILE A 156 -4.84 3.53 -4.97
C ILE A 156 -6.26 3.82 -4.47
N TYR A 157 -6.58 5.08 -4.19
CA TYR A 157 -7.93 5.50 -3.83
C TYR A 157 -8.95 5.17 -4.92
N LEU A 158 -8.65 5.50 -6.19
CA LEU A 158 -9.55 5.22 -7.31
C LEU A 158 -9.70 3.72 -7.57
N ILE A 159 -8.64 2.92 -7.42
CA ILE A 159 -8.70 1.45 -7.50
C ILE A 159 -9.62 0.92 -6.40
N LYS A 160 -9.38 1.31 -5.14
CA LYS A 160 -10.20 0.89 -3.99
C LYS A 160 -11.67 1.25 -4.19
N LYS A 161 -11.95 2.47 -4.65
CA LYS A 161 -13.31 2.93 -4.92
C LYS A 161 -13.99 2.11 -6.02
N SER A 162 -13.27 1.78 -7.09
CA SER A 162 -13.79 0.90 -8.15
C SER A 162 -14.08 -0.52 -7.65
N ILE A 163 -13.20 -1.09 -6.83
CA ILE A 163 -13.42 -2.40 -6.21
C ILE A 163 -14.68 -2.37 -5.32
N ASP A 164 -14.82 -1.35 -4.47
CA ASP A 164 -15.99 -1.21 -3.59
C ASP A 164 -17.29 -1.05 -4.37
N ASP A 165 -17.26 -0.27 -5.44
CA ASP A 165 -18.44 -0.08 -6.29
C ASP A 165 -18.83 -1.39 -6.98
N LEU A 166 -17.87 -2.19 -7.48
CA LEU A 166 -18.14 -3.51 -8.06
C LEU A 166 -18.70 -4.49 -7.02
N ILE A 167 -18.11 -4.55 -5.83
CA ILE A 167 -18.64 -5.36 -4.71
C ILE A 167 -20.09 -4.98 -4.42
N THR A 168 -20.37 -3.67 -4.38
CA THR A 168 -21.72 -3.16 -4.13
C THR A 168 -22.67 -3.52 -5.26
N LEU A 169 -22.26 -3.42 -6.53
CA LEU A 169 -23.06 -3.85 -7.68
C LEU A 169 -23.40 -5.35 -7.64
N HIS A 170 -22.44 -6.20 -7.30
CA HIS A 170 -22.68 -7.63 -7.13
C HIS A 170 -23.67 -7.90 -5.99
N TYR A 171 -23.55 -7.18 -4.87
CA TYR A 171 -24.53 -7.25 -3.79
C TYR A 171 -25.93 -6.81 -4.26
N ILE A 172 -26.04 -5.70 -4.99
CA ILE A 172 -27.32 -5.22 -5.53
C ILE A 172 -27.93 -6.27 -6.47
N LYS A 173 -27.14 -6.86 -7.37
CA LYS A 173 -27.61 -7.91 -8.29
C LYS A 173 -28.18 -9.13 -7.55
N LEU A 174 -27.51 -9.57 -6.48
CA LEU A 174 -27.90 -10.76 -5.73
C LEU A 174 -29.10 -10.52 -4.79
N PHE A 175 -29.28 -9.29 -4.29
CA PHE A 175 -30.20 -8.99 -3.19
C PHE A 175 -31.15 -7.83 -3.50
N ILE A 176 -31.46 -7.56 -4.78
CA ILE A 176 -32.27 -6.40 -5.18
C ILE A 176 -33.63 -6.36 -4.49
N GLU A 177 -34.30 -7.51 -4.32
CA GLU A 177 -35.62 -7.55 -3.68
C GLU A 177 -35.55 -7.27 -2.17
N ASP A 178 -34.52 -7.76 -1.48
CA ASP A 178 -34.26 -7.42 -0.08
C ASP A 178 -33.93 -5.93 0.09
N ILE A 179 -33.16 -5.35 -0.85
CA ILE A 179 -32.82 -3.92 -0.85
C ILE A 179 -34.07 -3.09 -1.07
N LYS A 180 -34.96 -3.46 -2.02
CA LYS A 180 -36.24 -2.78 -2.23
C LYS A 180 -37.13 -2.84 -1.00
N LYS A 181 -37.15 -3.97 -0.29
CA LYS A 181 -37.95 -4.13 0.93
C LYS A 181 -37.41 -3.34 2.12
N ARG A 182 -36.09 -3.33 2.32
CA ARG A 182 -35.44 -2.76 3.52
C ARG A 182 -34.89 -1.35 3.32
N HIS A 183 -34.77 -0.89 2.07
CA HIS A 183 -34.14 0.37 1.68
C HIS A 183 -32.72 0.56 2.26
N ARG A 184 -31.94 -0.54 2.32
CA ARG A 184 -30.62 -0.54 2.95
C ARG A 184 -29.61 -1.39 2.19
N LEU A 185 -28.40 -0.87 2.04
CA LEU A 185 -27.23 -1.61 1.58
C LEU A 185 -26.43 -2.11 2.80
N GLU A 186 -26.29 -3.43 2.94
CA GLU A 186 -25.51 -4.02 4.05
C GLU A 186 -24.02 -4.18 3.68
N ILE A 187 -23.73 -4.38 2.39
CA ILE A 187 -22.38 -4.55 1.85
C ILE A 187 -22.11 -3.40 0.87
N GLN A 188 -21.14 -2.56 1.20
CA GLN A 188 -20.78 -1.35 0.44
C GLN A 188 -19.29 -1.32 0.04
N GLY A 189 -18.58 -2.44 0.22
CA GLY A 189 -17.17 -2.52 -0.13
C GLY A 189 -16.40 -3.62 0.59
N ILE A 190 -15.11 -3.64 0.31
CA ILE A 190 -14.18 -4.72 0.66
C ILE A 190 -14.04 -4.94 2.17
N GLY A 191 -14.09 -3.86 2.96
CA GLY A 191 -13.89 -3.94 4.41
C GLY A 191 -14.96 -4.82 5.07
N LYS A 192 -16.20 -4.77 4.58
CA LYS A 192 -17.28 -5.65 5.05
C LYS A 192 -17.03 -7.10 4.65
N LEU A 193 -16.51 -7.34 3.45
CA LEU A 193 -16.16 -8.68 3.02
C LEU A 193 -15.04 -9.27 3.85
N LEU A 194 -14.10 -8.48 4.39
CA LEU A 194 -12.96 -8.98 5.16
C LEU A 194 -13.32 -9.44 6.58
N VAL A 195 -14.25 -8.76 7.25
CA VAL A 195 -14.52 -8.93 8.69
C VAL A 195 -15.51 -10.07 9.02
N CYS A 196 -16.57 -10.25 8.23
CA CYS A 196 -17.71 -11.10 8.63
C CYS A 196 -17.81 -12.41 7.82
N LYS A 197 -16.82 -13.31 7.97
CA LYS A 197 -16.64 -14.54 7.17
C LYS A 197 -17.80 -15.53 7.21
N GLN A 198 -18.63 -15.52 8.26
CA GLN A 198 -19.69 -16.52 8.48
C GLN A 198 -21.06 -16.09 7.95
N ASN A 199 -21.25 -14.83 7.60
CA ASN A 199 -22.53 -14.31 7.11
C ASN A 199 -22.85 -14.85 5.70
N LYS A 200 -24.05 -15.40 5.50
CA LYS A 200 -24.51 -16.01 4.24
C LYS A 200 -24.44 -15.02 3.06
N CYS A 201 -24.86 -13.77 3.25
CA CYS A 201 -24.79 -12.72 2.22
C CYS A 201 -23.35 -12.44 1.81
N ILE A 202 -22.43 -12.36 2.77
CA ILE A 202 -21.00 -12.14 2.49
C ILE A 202 -20.40 -13.30 1.71
N LYS A 203 -20.73 -14.55 2.06
CA LYS A 203 -20.27 -15.73 1.30
C LYS A 203 -20.75 -15.70 -0.14
N LEU A 204 -22.00 -15.34 -0.38
CA LEU A 204 -22.58 -15.24 -1.73
C LEU A 204 -21.91 -14.13 -2.54
N VAL A 205 -21.71 -12.94 -1.96
CA VAL A 205 -20.98 -11.85 -2.65
C VAL A 205 -19.54 -12.26 -2.94
N ARG A 206 -18.82 -12.82 -1.97
CA ARG A 206 -17.44 -13.30 -2.15
C ARG A 206 -17.33 -14.31 -3.30
N LYS A 207 -18.26 -15.27 -3.38
CA LYS A 207 -18.32 -16.23 -4.49
C LYS A 207 -18.57 -15.51 -5.82
N SER A 208 -19.51 -14.56 -5.84
CA SER A 208 -19.86 -13.85 -7.07
C SER A 208 -18.74 -12.98 -7.65
N ILE A 209 -17.77 -12.57 -6.83
CA ILE A 209 -16.63 -11.74 -7.26
C ILE A 209 -15.30 -12.50 -7.35
N ASN A 210 -15.33 -13.83 -7.29
CA ASN A 210 -14.13 -14.67 -7.20
C ASN A 210 -13.15 -14.21 -6.10
N PHE A 211 -13.67 -13.85 -4.92
CA PHE A 211 -12.90 -13.23 -3.85
C PHE A 211 -11.65 -14.03 -3.48
N ASP A 212 -11.74 -15.35 -3.40
CA ASP A 212 -10.63 -16.21 -2.98
C ASP A 212 -9.44 -16.14 -3.96
N LYS A 213 -9.71 -16.03 -5.27
CA LYS A 213 -8.67 -15.82 -6.30
C LYS A 213 -7.91 -14.51 -6.09
N TYR A 214 -8.63 -13.46 -5.70
CA TYR A 214 -8.07 -12.10 -5.56
C TYR A 214 -7.81 -11.70 -4.11
N GLN A 215 -7.94 -12.61 -3.14
CA GLN A 215 -7.97 -12.26 -1.72
C GLN A 215 -6.73 -11.46 -1.29
N ARG A 216 -5.53 -11.89 -1.72
CA ARG A 216 -4.28 -11.19 -1.39
C ARG A 216 -4.24 -9.78 -1.96
N PHE A 217 -4.64 -9.61 -3.22
CA PHE A 217 -4.74 -8.30 -3.87
C PHE A 217 -5.72 -7.38 -3.15
N LEU A 218 -6.93 -7.90 -2.87
CA LEU A 218 -8.00 -7.19 -2.20
C LEU A 218 -7.59 -6.72 -0.80
N VAL A 219 -6.98 -7.61 0.00
CA VAL A 219 -6.41 -7.26 1.32
C VAL A 219 -5.34 -6.19 1.17
N THR A 220 -4.41 -6.35 0.23
CA THR A 220 -3.31 -5.39 0.00
C THR A 220 -3.84 -3.99 -0.30
N ILE A 221 -4.77 -3.86 -1.25
CA ILE A 221 -5.37 -2.55 -1.61
C ILE A 221 -6.13 -1.96 -0.43
N ASN A 222 -6.85 -2.77 0.34
CA ASN A 222 -7.56 -2.30 1.52
C ASN A 222 -6.61 -1.75 2.60
N ASP A 223 -5.54 -2.49 2.88
CA ASP A 223 -4.60 -2.14 3.95
C ASP A 223 -3.80 -0.89 3.57
N VAL A 224 -3.24 -0.83 2.36
CA VAL A 224 -2.52 0.36 1.86
C VAL A 224 -3.42 1.60 1.85
N HIS A 225 -4.64 1.48 1.33
CA HIS A 225 -5.59 2.59 1.32
C HIS A 225 -5.96 3.07 2.73
N ASN A 226 -6.09 2.16 3.70
CA ASN A 226 -6.38 2.54 5.07
C ASN A 226 -5.17 3.23 5.71
N SER A 227 -3.95 2.80 5.38
CA SER A 227 -2.74 3.46 5.85
C SER A 227 -2.60 4.89 5.33
N PHE A 228 -2.87 5.13 4.04
CA PHE A 228 -2.92 6.50 3.50
C PHE A 228 -3.95 7.40 4.21
N LYS A 229 -4.99 6.83 4.82
CA LYS A 229 -6.06 7.60 5.49
C LYS A 229 -5.83 7.84 6.97
N HIS A 230 -5.16 6.91 7.65
CA HIS A 230 -5.22 6.83 9.12
C HIS A 230 -3.84 6.78 9.78
N ASP A 231 -2.79 6.37 9.07
CA ASP A 231 -1.47 6.29 9.65
C ASP A 231 -0.73 7.62 9.49
N LEU A 232 -0.28 8.18 10.62
CA LEU A 232 0.47 9.43 10.66
C LEU A 232 1.84 9.33 9.96
N PHE A 233 2.41 8.13 9.91
CA PHE A 233 3.78 7.88 9.45
C PHE A 233 3.93 7.85 7.93
N ILE A 234 2.92 8.29 7.17
CA ILE A 234 3.02 8.33 5.72
C ILE A 234 4.17 9.23 5.26
N SER A 235 4.45 10.31 5.99
CA SER A 235 5.56 11.23 5.74
C SER A 235 6.94 10.57 5.77
N GLU A 236 7.10 9.51 6.58
CA GLU A 236 8.35 8.73 6.64
C GLU A 236 8.64 7.99 5.32
N THR A 237 7.64 7.85 4.46
CA THR A 237 7.78 7.20 3.15
C THR A 237 7.97 8.18 1.99
N ASP A 238 7.93 9.49 2.24
CA ASP A 238 7.98 10.51 1.19
C ASP A 238 9.29 10.47 0.41
N ILE A 239 10.41 10.25 1.11
CA ILE A 239 11.74 10.14 0.51
C ILE A 239 11.99 8.80 -0.20
N LEU A 240 11.13 7.80 0.01
CA LEU A 240 11.33 6.47 -0.54
C LEU A 240 10.83 6.41 -1.98
N ILE A 241 11.74 6.27 -2.94
CA ILE A 241 11.40 6.07 -4.35
C ILE A 241 11.95 4.71 -4.79
N GLY A 242 11.16 3.95 -5.55
CA GLY A 242 11.63 2.71 -6.14
C GLY A 242 12.86 2.93 -7.03
N LYS A 243 13.83 2.02 -6.97
CA LYS A 243 15.09 2.18 -7.73
C LYS A 243 14.91 2.07 -9.25
N THR A 244 13.94 1.27 -9.68
CA THR A 244 13.74 0.90 -11.09
C THR A 244 12.33 1.18 -11.59
N LEU A 245 11.33 1.01 -10.73
CA LEU A 245 9.93 1.15 -11.07
C LEU A 245 9.18 1.89 -9.95
N PRO A 246 8.05 2.56 -10.27
CA PRO A 246 7.21 3.19 -9.26
C PRO A 246 6.77 2.20 -8.18
N THR A 247 6.91 2.60 -6.92
CA THR A 247 6.48 1.85 -5.75
C THR A 247 5.42 2.60 -4.95
N VAL A 248 4.50 1.82 -4.41
CA VAL A 248 3.50 2.24 -3.43
C VAL A 248 4.06 1.89 -2.06
N CYS A 249 4.48 2.91 -1.32
CA CYS A 249 5.03 2.77 0.01
C CYS A 249 4.01 3.26 1.04
N ALA A 250 3.78 2.49 2.09
CA ALA A 250 2.95 2.92 3.22
C ALA A 250 3.42 2.24 4.50
N ILE A 251 3.28 2.92 5.62
CA ILE A 251 3.51 2.34 6.94
C ILE A 251 2.16 2.11 7.59
N SER A 252 1.92 0.88 8.04
CA SER A 252 0.66 0.48 8.67
C SER A 252 0.89 0.09 10.12
N THR A 253 0.15 0.75 11.01
CA THR A 253 0.08 0.38 12.43
C THR A 253 -1.31 -0.14 12.74
N GLN A 254 -1.42 -1.45 12.99
CA GLN A 254 -2.74 -2.03 13.20
C GLN A 254 -3.33 -1.54 14.53
N ARG A 255 -4.37 -0.69 14.43
CA ARG A 255 -5.07 -0.09 15.58
C ARG A 255 -4.13 0.70 16.50
N GLY A 256 -3.13 1.38 15.94
CA GLY A 256 -2.15 2.16 16.70
C GLY A 256 -1.17 1.33 17.53
N ASN A 257 -1.07 0.01 17.27
CA ASN A 257 -0.07 -0.82 17.92
C ASN A 257 1.31 -0.61 17.27
N PHE A 258 2.15 0.20 17.91
CA PHE A 258 3.49 0.48 17.42
C PHE A 258 4.48 -0.68 17.60
N ASN A 259 4.15 -1.71 18.39
CA ASN A 259 5.04 -2.87 18.54
C ASN A 259 5.17 -3.72 17.27
N LYS A 260 4.19 -3.62 16.35
CA LYS A 260 4.15 -4.39 15.11
C LYS A 260 3.79 -3.47 13.97
N VAL A 261 4.79 -3.19 13.14
CA VAL A 261 4.69 -2.23 12.05
C VAL A 261 4.81 -2.98 10.73
N LYS A 262 3.85 -2.77 9.84
CA LYS A 262 3.94 -3.28 8.47
C LYS A 262 4.44 -2.18 7.56
N VAL A 263 5.48 -2.48 6.80
CA VAL A 263 6.01 -1.61 5.76
C VAL A 263 5.55 -2.16 4.43
N HIS A 264 4.52 -1.53 3.87
CA HIS A 264 4.06 -1.84 2.52
C HIS A 264 5.06 -1.25 1.52
N ASN A 265 5.58 -2.09 0.65
CA ASN A 265 6.40 -1.69 -0.48
C ASN A 265 5.92 -2.53 -1.66
N HIS A 266 5.20 -1.92 -2.60
CA HIS A 266 4.59 -2.66 -3.70
C HIS A 266 4.93 -1.99 -5.02
N PHE A 267 5.39 -2.76 -6.00
CA PHE A 267 5.46 -2.24 -7.35
C PHE A 267 4.07 -1.85 -7.82
N LEU A 268 3.88 -0.58 -8.20
CA LEU A 268 2.58 -0.07 -8.64
C LEU A 268 2.05 -0.92 -9.79
N GLY A 269 2.92 -1.31 -10.72
CA GLY A 269 2.52 -2.10 -11.87
C GLY A 269 1.93 -3.47 -11.53
N GLN A 270 2.39 -4.12 -10.46
CA GLN A 270 1.83 -5.40 -10.01
C GLN A 270 0.40 -5.24 -9.48
N LEU A 271 0.12 -4.13 -8.80
CA LEU A 271 -1.23 -3.79 -8.35
C LEU A 271 -2.15 -3.46 -9.53
N ILE A 272 -1.66 -2.73 -10.55
CA ILE A 272 -2.42 -2.44 -11.77
C ILE A 272 -2.75 -3.72 -12.55
N ILE A 273 -1.80 -4.65 -12.70
CA ILE A 273 -2.03 -5.93 -13.38
C ILE A 273 -3.11 -6.74 -12.67
N SER A 274 -3.03 -6.89 -11.35
CA SER A 274 -4.06 -7.64 -10.59
C SER A 274 -5.41 -6.93 -10.59
N PHE A 275 -5.43 -5.60 -10.60
CA PHE A 275 -6.67 -4.86 -10.77
C PHE A 275 -7.27 -5.07 -12.16
N SER A 276 -6.45 -5.07 -13.21
CA SER A 276 -6.86 -5.39 -14.58
C SER A 276 -7.51 -6.77 -14.66
N ASP A 277 -6.84 -7.80 -14.12
CA ASP A 277 -7.37 -9.16 -14.06
C ASP A 277 -8.69 -9.22 -13.27
N PHE A 278 -8.78 -8.50 -12.15
CA PHE A 278 -10.00 -8.41 -11.35
C PHE A 278 -11.14 -7.77 -12.15
N LEU A 279 -10.89 -6.69 -12.89
CA LEU A 279 -11.90 -6.04 -13.74
C LEU A 279 -12.38 -6.99 -14.85
N ILE A 280 -11.47 -7.66 -15.54
CA ILE A 280 -11.81 -8.59 -16.63
C ILE A 280 -12.72 -9.72 -16.11
N ASP A 281 -12.35 -10.36 -15.01
CA ASP A 281 -13.14 -11.46 -14.45
C ASP A 281 -14.53 -11.01 -13.96
N ASN A 282 -14.62 -9.83 -13.36
CA ASN A 282 -15.84 -9.38 -12.68
C ASN A 282 -16.78 -8.54 -13.54
N LEU A 283 -16.31 -8.00 -14.67
CA LEU A 283 -17.14 -7.24 -15.60
C LEU A 283 -17.29 -7.95 -16.93
N ILE A 284 -16.19 -8.40 -17.53
CA ILE A 284 -16.21 -8.91 -18.90
C ILE A 284 -16.73 -10.35 -18.90
N ASN A 285 -16.13 -11.22 -18.07
CA ASN A 285 -16.54 -12.62 -18.01
C ASN A 285 -17.89 -12.78 -17.29
N PHE A 286 -18.16 -11.96 -16.28
CA PHE A 286 -19.40 -12.05 -15.50
C PHE A 286 -20.64 -11.51 -16.22
N CYS A 287 -20.52 -10.47 -17.05
CA CYS A 287 -21.64 -9.96 -17.87
C CYS A 287 -21.73 -10.64 -19.24
N GLY A 288 -20.63 -11.22 -19.75
CA GLY A 288 -20.59 -11.97 -21.02
C GLY A 288 -21.03 -13.44 -20.96
N SER A 289 -21.37 -13.97 -19.78
CA SER A 289 -21.85 -15.36 -19.59
C SER A 289 -23.36 -15.54 -19.78
N VAL A 290 -24.01 -14.68 -20.57
CA VAL A 290 -25.39 -14.90 -21.04
C VAL A 290 -25.38 -14.84 -22.57
N VAL A 291 -24.92 -15.92 -23.17
CA VAL A 291 -25.35 -16.32 -24.52
C VAL A 291 -25.77 -17.79 -24.38
N LEU A 292 -27.08 -18.01 -24.57
CA LEU A 292 -27.68 -19.31 -24.80
C LEU A 292 -27.06 -19.99 -26.02
#